data_AF-A0A4U0RLW9-F1
#
_entry.id   AF-A0A4U0RLW9-F1
#
_cell.length_a   1.000
_cell.length_b   1.000
_cell.length_c   1.000
_cell.angle_alpha   90.00
_cell.angle_beta   90.00
_cell.angle_gamma   90.00
#
_symmetry.space_group_name_H-M   'P 1'
#
loop_
_entity.id
_entity.type
_entity.pdbx_description
1 polymer ?
#
loop_
_entity_poly.entity_id
_entity_poly.type
_entity_poly.pdbx_seq_one_letter_code
_entity_poly.pdbx_strand_id
1 'polypeptide(L)'
;MPPHQPEGEPPSSKPGRKLGPIADSVGAAHRAWLEPLRTRFLGSRLTISDLSGSTGYAKSKISELLRGAGLYPRWEITNSVLHVLGVPTWPMRRLWAAAAFEAQKKPAWVKGCIATVAISTGPAVPPLDHQGFMQLNRVPYTRYAQIFLCSDQAKQVVRATSDILWLRWEEALGSADVQKFAWPVLRAGVMARTPHIDGRPELVPAAFDTVVLGATTSGTARFEQIEESMGLFKALSRLPDHQLDVMALKYLRGMDDGAVADVLGVPLAAVRSADRYAKRSLTETLGPHDPPGETPQ
;
A
#
# COMPACT_ATOMS: atom_id res chain seq x y z
N MET A 1 -48.05 32.74 40.92
CA MET A 1 -47.39 31.91 39.89
C MET A 1 -47.10 32.77 38.68
N PRO A 2 -45.83 33.17 38.46
CA PRO A 2 -45.42 33.79 37.20
C PRO A 2 -45.18 32.70 36.13
N PRO A 3 -45.46 32.99 34.84
CA PRO A 3 -45.35 32.01 33.76
C PRO A 3 -43.88 31.74 33.37
N HIS A 4 -43.59 30.46 33.15
CA HIS A 4 -42.32 29.94 32.65
C HIS A 4 -41.99 30.49 31.25
N GLN A 5 -40.81 31.09 31.10
CA GLN A 5 -40.16 31.26 29.78
C GLN A 5 -39.63 29.90 29.32
N PRO A 6 -39.90 29.46 28.07
CA PRO A 6 -39.28 28.25 27.54
C PRO A 6 -37.81 28.51 27.21
N GLU A 7 -36.97 27.61 27.69
CA GLU A 7 -35.52 27.54 27.48
C GLU A 7 -35.17 27.56 25.99
N GLY A 8 -34.11 28.29 25.67
CA GLY A 8 -33.61 28.44 24.31
C GLY A 8 -33.23 27.11 23.67
N GLU A 9 -33.64 26.95 22.42
CA GLU A 9 -33.22 25.85 21.54
C GLU A 9 -31.69 25.68 21.53
N PRO A 10 -31.18 24.45 21.64
CA PRO A 10 -29.75 24.20 21.45
C PRO A 10 -29.35 24.57 20.01
N PRO A 11 -28.17 25.17 19.79
CA PRO A 11 -27.75 25.61 18.48
C PRO A 11 -27.67 24.41 17.53
N SER A 12 -28.45 24.47 16.44
CA SER A 12 -28.40 23.50 15.35
C SER A 12 -27.00 23.48 14.73
N SER A 13 -26.21 22.45 15.04
CA SER A 13 -24.90 22.24 14.43
C SER A 13 -25.11 21.85 12.97
N LYS A 14 -25.11 22.84 12.07
CA LYS A 14 -25.14 22.59 10.62
C LYS A 14 -23.98 21.64 10.26
N PRO A 15 -24.23 20.51 9.57
CA PRO A 15 -23.16 19.59 9.19
C PRO A 15 -22.12 20.34 8.34
N GLY A 16 -20.87 20.37 8.80
CA GLY A 16 -19.77 20.96 8.05
C GLY A 16 -19.65 20.32 6.66
N ARG A 17 -19.22 21.11 5.67
CA ARG A 17 -19.00 20.64 4.30
C ARG A 17 -18.15 19.35 4.29
N LYS A 18 -18.62 18.32 3.58
CA LYS A 18 -17.91 17.04 3.45
C LYS A 18 -16.47 17.25 2.97
N LEU A 19 -15.53 16.55 3.61
CA LEU A 19 -14.11 16.56 3.25
C LEU A 19 -13.94 15.99 1.83
N GLY A 20 -13.26 16.75 0.95
CA GLY A 20 -12.96 16.29 -0.41
C GLY A 20 -12.02 15.07 -0.46
N PRO A 21 -11.83 14.45 -1.64
CA PRO A 21 -10.91 13.33 -1.81
C PRO A 21 -9.45 13.75 -1.53
N ILE A 22 -8.57 12.76 -1.37
CA ILE A 22 -7.13 12.98 -1.40
C ILE A 22 -6.77 13.49 -2.80
N ALA A 23 -5.92 14.50 -2.92
CA ALA A 23 -5.51 15.03 -4.21
C ALA A 23 -4.77 13.96 -5.05
N ASP A 24 -4.99 13.98 -6.37
CA ASP A 24 -4.41 12.97 -7.26
C ASP A 24 -2.87 13.01 -7.29
N SER A 25 -2.30 14.20 -7.10
CA SER A 25 -0.85 14.45 -7.04
C SER A 25 -0.13 13.89 -5.80
N VAL A 26 -0.87 13.36 -4.82
CA VAL A 26 -0.29 12.80 -3.60
C VAL A 26 0.44 11.49 -3.94
N GLY A 27 1.74 11.40 -3.66
CA GLY A 27 2.53 10.19 -3.90
C GLY A 27 2.18 9.02 -2.97
N ALA A 28 2.68 7.83 -3.30
CA ALA A 28 2.37 6.59 -2.58
C ALA A 28 2.82 6.63 -1.10
N ALA A 29 3.97 7.23 -0.78
CA ALA A 29 4.40 7.36 0.62
C ALA A 29 3.54 8.37 1.38
N HIS A 30 3.11 9.47 0.74
CA HIS A 30 2.22 10.43 1.39
C HIS A 30 0.84 9.81 1.67
N ARG A 31 0.27 9.06 0.72
CA ARG A 31 -0.98 8.30 0.96
C ARG A 31 -0.86 7.31 2.13
N ALA A 32 0.30 6.65 2.28
CA ALA A 32 0.52 5.64 3.33
C ALA A 32 0.28 6.14 4.77
N TRP A 33 0.54 7.42 5.08
CA TRP A 33 0.18 8.00 6.39
C TRP A 33 -1.11 8.81 6.35
N LEU A 34 -1.45 9.41 5.21
CA LEU A 34 -2.63 10.25 5.08
C LEU A 34 -3.92 9.44 5.14
N GLU A 35 -3.96 8.25 4.54
CA GLU A 35 -5.15 7.40 4.54
C GLU A 35 -5.53 6.93 5.94
N PRO A 36 -4.64 6.34 6.77
CA PRO A 36 -5.01 5.97 8.14
C PRO A 36 -5.43 7.18 8.98
N LEU A 37 -4.78 8.33 8.80
CA LEU A 37 -5.17 9.59 9.46
C LEU A 37 -6.59 9.99 9.08
N ARG A 38 -6.91 9.99 7.77
CA ARG A 38 -8.23 10.32 7.26
C ARG A 38 -9.29 9.32 7.73
N THR A 39 -8.99 8.02 7.72
CA THR A 39 -9.90 6.99 8.22
C THR A 39 -10.22 7.24 9.69
N ARG A 40 -9.22 7.57 10.52
CA ARG A 40 -9.44 7.93 11.92
C ARG A 40 -10.29 9.18 12.08
N PHE A 41 -10.05 10.21 11.28
CA PHE A 41 -10.85 11.43 11.29
C PHE A 41 -12.31 11.16 10.89
N LEU A 42 -12.54 10.45 9.77
CA LEU A 42 -13.87 10.14 9.26
C LEU A 42 -14.66 9.19 10.18
N GLY A 43 -13.97 8.31 10.90
CA GLY A 43 -14.57 7.47 11.94
C GLY A 43 -14.77 8.18 13.29
N SER A 44 -14.20 9.38 13.46
CA SER A 44 -14.42 10.20 14.66
C SER A 44 -15.73 10.99 14.54
N ARG A 45 -16.23 11.50 15.67
CA ARG A 45 -17.36 12.45 15.69
C ARG A 45 -16.91 13.91 15.52
N LEU A 46 -15.63 14.15 15.24
CA LEU A 46 -15.05 15.48 15.16
C LEU A 46 -15.24 16.07 13.76
N THR A 47 -15.51 17.36 13.71
CA THR A 47 -15.53 18.17 12.49
C THR A 47 -14.17 18.85 12.26
N ILE A 48 -13.96 19.41 11.07
CA ILE A 48 -12.81 20.29 10.82
C ILE A 48 -12.81 21.51 11.77
N SER A 49 -13.98 21.95 12.22
CA SER A 49 -14.08 23.04 13.20
C SER A 49 -13.55 22.63 14.57
N ASP A 50 -13.83 21.41 15.00
CA ASP A 50 -13.38 20.89 16.29
C ASP A 50 -11.86 20.66 16.29
N LEU A 51 -11.32 20.13 15.19
CA LEU A 51 -9.88 20.05 14.99
C LEU A 51 -9.24 21.44 14.98
N SER A 52 -9.87 22.43 14.36
CA SER A 52 -9.36 23.81 14.33
C SER A 52 -9.31 24.42 15.73
N GLY A 53 -10.37 24.25 16.53
CA GLY A 53 -10.39 24.71 17.92
C GLY A 53 -9.36 23.99 18.80
N SER A 54 -9.18 22.68 18.62
CA SER A 54 -8.28 21.87 19.45
C SER A 54 -6.80 22.04 19.10
N THR A 55 -6.49 22.27 17.83
CA THR A 55 -5.10 22.37 17.34
C THR A 55 -4.60 23.80 17.20
N GLY A 56 -5.50 24.79 17.16
CA GLY A 56 -5.19 26.19 16.88
C GLY A 56 -4.90 26.51 15.41
N TYR A 57 -4.93 25.51 14.51
CA TYR A 57 -4.74 25.75 13.07
C TYR A 57 -6.05 26.15 12.38
N ALA A 58 -5.96 27.01 11.37
CA ALA A 58 -7.12 27.41 10.56
C ALA A 58 -7.78 26.19 9.86
N LYS A 59 -9.13 26.22 9.76
CA LYS A 59 -9.93 25.17 9.09
C LYS A 59 -9.44 24.84 7.68
N SER A 60 -9.03 25.87 6.91
CA SER A 60 -8.47 25.70 5.57
C SER A 60 -7.18 24.87 5.59
N LYS A 61 -6.30 25.10 6.56
CA LYS A 61 -5.02 24.38 6.69
C LYS A 61 -5.22 22.93 7.10
N ILE A 62 -6.19 22.65 7.97
CA ILE A 62 -6.57 21.28 8.34
C ILE A 62 -7.19 20.55 7.14
N SER A 63 -8.06 21.22 6.39
CA SER A 63 -8.62 20.65 5.15
C SER A 63 -7.54 20.38 4.09
N GLU A 64 -6.56 21.27 3.96
CA GLU A 64 -5.39 21.08 3.08
C GLU A 64 -4.58 19.85 3.50
N LEU A 65 -4.21 19.75 4.79
CA LEU A 65 -3.53 18.58 5.35
C LEU A 65 -4.29 17.30 5.07
N LEU A 66 -5.57 17.24 5.43
CA LEU A 66 -6.38 16.03 5.31
C LEU A 66 -6.62 15.64 3.85
N ARG A 67 -6.47 16.55 2.87
CA ARG A 67 -6.55 16.21 1.44
C ARG A 67 -5.18 15.98 0.81
N GLY A 68 -4.08 16.20 1.53
CA GLY A 68 -2.74 16.21 0.96
C GLY A 68 -2.58 17.27 -0.14
N ALA A 69 -3.37 18.34 -0.10
CA ALA A 69 -3.32 19.41 -1.08
C ALA A 69 -2.15 20.36 -0.77
N GLY A 70 -1.57 21.00 -1.79
CA GLY A 70 -0.52 22.00 -1.61
C GLY A 70 0.84 21.42 -1.26
N LEU A 71 1.62 22.15 -0.44
CA LEU A 71 2.98 21.76 -0.07
C LEU A 71 2.96 20.64 0.96
N TYR A 72 4.00 19.79 0.94
CA TYR A 72 4.18 18.74 1.93
C TYR A 72 4.11 19.31 3.36
N PRO A 73 3.24 18.77 4.24
CA PRO A 73 2.93 19.38 5.52
C PRO A 73 4.12 19.32 6.46
N ARG A 74 4.24 20.35 7.28
CA ARG A 74 5.15 20.42 8.43
C ARG A 74 4.74 19.40 9.49
N TRP A 75 5.71 18.85 10.23
CA TRP A 75 5.43 17.83 11.24
C TRP A 75 4.57 18.37 12.39
N GLU A 76 4.70 19.65 12.72
CA GLU A 76 3.99 20.34 13.79
C GLU A 76 2.46 20.23 13.65
N ILE A 77 1.94 20.54 12.46
CA ILE A 77 0.50 20.45 12.20
C ILE A 77 0.03 18.99 12.15
N THR A 78 0.82 18.11 11.54
CA THR A 78 0.49 16.68 11.48
C THR A 78 0.42 16.09 12.88
N ASN A 79 1.43 16.34 13.73
CA ASN A 79 1.47 15.87 15.11
C ASN A 79 0.31 16.40 15.96
N SER A 80 -0.03 17.67 15.80
CA SER A 80 -1.16 18.27 16.53
C SER A 80 -2.49 17.57 16.21
N VAL A 81 -2.75 17.30 14.92
CA VAL A 81 -3.95 16.55 14.51
C VAL A 81 -3.90 15.09 14.98
N LEU A 82 -2.73 14.43 14.90
CA LEU A 82 -2.55 13.06 15.41
C LEU A 82 -2.89 12.95 16.89
N HIS A 83 -2.45 13.93 17.69
CA HIS A 83 -2.72 13.98 19.13
C HIS A 83 -4.23 14.09 19.41
N VAL A 84 -4.93 15.01 18.72
CA VAL A 84 -6.39 15.18 18.88
C VAL A 84 -7.16 13.92 18.47
N LEU A 85 -6.68 13.20 17.45
CA LEU A 85 -7.33 11.97 16.96
C LEU A 85 -6.91 10.69 17.71
N GLY A 86 -6.00 10.80 18.69
CA GLY A 86 -5.44 9.68 19.44
C GLY A 86 -4.74 8.65 18.54
N VAL A 87 -4.07 9.10 17.48
CA VAL A 87 -3.33 8.22 16.56
C VAL A 87 -1.89 8.04 17.10
N PRO A 88 -1.35 6.81 17.12
CA PRO A 88 0.04 6.57 17.55
C PRO A 88 1.05 7.39 16.76
N THR A 89 1.86 8.18 17.46
CA THR A 89 2.75 9.19 16.85
C THR A 89 3.97 8.57 16.18
N TRP A 90 4.56 7.53 16.77
CA TRP A 90 5.84 6.97 16.31
C TRP A 90 5.80 6.35 14.91
N PRO A 91 4.92 5.37 14.61
CA PRO A 91 4.82 4.87 13.25
C PRO A 91 4.38 5.95 12.26
N MET A 92 3.50 6.87 12.66
CA MET A 92 3.12 8.02 11.82
C MET A 92 4.30 8.93 11.49
N ARG A 93 5.18 9.22 12.46
CA ARG A 93 6.39 10.00 12.22
C ARG A 93 7.31 9.34 11.19
N ARG A 94 7.45 8.02 11.25
CA ARG A 94 8.29 7.25 10.31
C ARG A 94 7.72 7.30 8.89
N LEU A 95 6.41 7.09 8.74
CA LEU A 95 5.73 7.21 7.45
C LEU A 95 5.75 8.65 6.91
N TRP A 96 5.52 9.65 7.78
CA TRP A 96 5.62 11.06 7.43
C TRP A 96 7.04 11.44 6.97
N ALA A 97 8.09 10.93 7.62
CA ALA A 97 9.46 11.17 7.19
C ALA A 97 9.76 10.52 5.83
N ALA A 98 9.31 9.27 5.61
CA ALA A 98 9.46 8.58 4.33
C ALA A 98 8.79 9.35 3.18
N ALA A 99 7.58 9.87 3.42
CA ALA A 99 6.84 10.69 2.46
C ALA A 99 7.48 12.07 2.22
N ALA A 100 8.12 12.66 3.25
CA ALA A 100 8.90 13.88 3.06
C ALA A 100 10.07 13.66 2.09
N PHE A 101 10.76 12.53 2.19
CA PHE A 101 11.85 12.18 1.27
C PHE A 101 11.35 11.91 -0.15
N GLU A 102 10.22 11.22 -0.30
CA GLU A 102 9.55 11.05 -1.61
C GLU A 102 9.21 12.41 -2.24
N ALA A 103 8.75 13.37 -1.42
CA ALA A 103 8.52 14.77 -1.81
C ALA A 103 9.80 15.63 -1.92
N GLN A 104 10.97 14.99 -2.06
CA GLN A 104 12.27 15.64 -2.26
C GLN A 104 12.68 16.63 -1.16
N LYS A 105 12.23 16.42 0.09
CA LYS A 105 12.67 17.22 1.23
C LYS A 105 14.05 16.80 1.70
N LYS A 106 14.92 17.78 1.98
CA LYS A 106 16.28 17.55 2.48
C LYS A 106 16.24 16.92 3.88
N PRO A 107 17.18 16.02 4.23
CA PRO A 107 17.27 15.43 5.58
C PRO A 107 17.32 16.45 6.71
N ALA A 108 18.03 17.57 6.53
CA ALA A 108 18.10 18.64 7.52
C ALA A 108 16.73 19.29 7.78
N TRP A 109 15.90 19.45 6.74
CA TRP A 109 14.54 19.98 6.87
C TRP A 109 13.65 19.02 7.66
N VAL A 110 13.72 17.72 7.34
CA VAL A 110 12.97 16.66 8.05
C VAL A 110 13.35 16.63 9.53
N LYS A 111 14.66 16.62 9.84
CA LYS A 111 15.17 16.67 11.21
C LYS A 111 14.71 17.93 11.94
N GLY A 112 14.77 19.09 11.28
CA GLY A 112 14.32 20.36 11.82
C GLY A 112 12.84 20.35 12.19
N CYS A 113 11.95 19.86 11.31
CA CYS A 113 10.51 19.76 11.59
C CYS A 113 10.19 18.78 12.72
N ILE A 114 10.98 17.73 12.85
CA ILE A 114 10.79 16.74 13.92
C ILE A 114 11.25 17.28 15.27
N ALA A 115 12.35 18.04 15.29
CA ALA A 115 12.93 18.56 16.53
C ALA A 115 12.09 19.64 17.20
N THR A 116 11.17 20.29 16.48
CA THR A 116 10.27 21.32 17.02
C THR A 116 9.18 20.76 17.93
N VAL A 117 8.97 19.44 17.95
CA VAL A 117 7.89 18.80 18.72
C VAL A 117 8.44 17.64 19.54
N ALA A 118 8.35 17.75 20.86
CA ALA A 118 8.59 16.61 21.75
C ALA A 118 7.48 15.56 21.56
N ILE A 119 7.84 14.31 21.29
CA ILE A 119 6.86 13.22 21.15
C ILE A 119 6.49 12.72 22.53
N SER A 120 5.19 12.82 22.86
CA SER A 120 4.68 12.46 24.19
C SER A 120 3.87 11.15 24.19
N THR A 121 3.50 10.60 23.03
CA THR A 121 2.50 9.52 22.96
C THR A 121 2.96 8.27 22.21
N GLY A 122 2.85 7.13 22.88
CA GLY A 122 3.08 5.78 22.33
C GLY A 122 4.53 5.28 22.44
N PRO A 123 4.77 3.97 22.33
CA PRO A 123 6.10 3.39 22.41
C PRO A 123 6.94 3.76 21.17
N ALA A 124 8.24 4.04 21.37
CA ALA A 124 9.17 4.35 20.28
C ALA A 124 9.58 3.13 19.44
N VAL A 125 9.23 1.93 19.93
CA VAL A 125 9.54 0.65 19.33
C VAL A 125 8.22 -0.13 19.15
N PRO A 126 8.05 -0.88 18.06
CA PRO A 126 6.86 -1.71 17.89
C PRO A 126 6.73 -2.79 18.96
N PRO A 127 5.51 -3.30 19.23
CA PRO A 127 5.29 -4.51 20.04
C PRO A 127 6.15 -5.71 19.60
N LEU A 128 6.48 -6.61 20.53
CA LEU A 128 7.41 -7.72 20.25
C LEU A 128 6.85 -8.73 19.23
N ASP A 129 5.56 -9.03 19.33
CA ASP A 129 4.81 -9.86 18.40
C ASP A 129 4.75 -9.26 16.99
N HIS A 130 4.57 -7.93 16.88
CA HIS A 130 4.71 -7.20 15.61
C HIS A 130 6.13 -7.36 15.04
N GLN A 131 7.17 -7.18 15.86
CA GLN A 131 8.55 -7.34 15.42
C GLN A 131 8.83 -8.76 14.93
N GLY A 132 8.36 -9.78 15.66
CA GLY A 132 8.49 -11.19 15.29
C GLY A 132 7.77 -11.51 13.98
N PHE A 133 6.54 -11.00 13.82
CA PHE A 133 5.78 -11.13 12.58
C PHE A 133 6.52 -10.51 11.39
N MET A 134 7.04 -9.29 11.54
CA MET A 134 7.78 -8.62 10.47
C MET A 134 9.11 -9.31 10.18
N GLN A 135 9.77 -9.89 11.18
CA GLN A 135 11.00 -10.64 11.00
C GLN A 135 10.76 -11.91 10.17
N LEU A 136 9.71 -12.67 10.49
CA LEU A 136 9.34 -13.89 9.75
C LEU A 136 8.99 -13.58 8.29
N ASN A 137 8.26 -12.49 8.06
CA ASN A 137 7.75 -12.14 6.73
C ASN A 137 8.72 -11.27 5.90
N ARG A 138 9.83 -10.81 6.47
CA ARG A 138 10.76 -9.88 5.80
C ARG A 138 11.23 -10.39 4.44
N VAL A 139 11.68 -11.65 4.39
CA VAL A 139 12.24 -12.26 3.17
C VAL A 139 11.17 -12.45 2.10
N PRO A 140 10.03 -13.13 2.35
CA PRO A 140 9.01 -13.31 1.32
C PRO A 140 8.42 -11.98 0.84
N TYR A 141 8.19 -11.01 1.74
CA TYR A 141 7.66 -9.70 1.35
C TYR A 141 8.64 -8.93 0.46
N THR A 142 9.93 -8.96 0.80
CA THR A 142 10.97 -8.30 -0.02
C THR A 142 11.07 -8.97 -1.38
N ARG A 143 11.07 -10.30 -1.44
CA ARG A 143 11.12 -11.06 -2.70
C ARG A 143 9.93 -10.75 -3.60
N TYR A 144 8.72 -10.73 -3.05
CA TYR A 144 7.54 -10.33 -3.81
C TYR A 144 7.67 -8.91 -4.36
N ALA A 145 8.01 -7.94 -3.51
CA ALA A 145 8.16 -6.54 -3.94
C ALA A 145 9.23 -6.36 -5.03
N GLN A 146 10.33 -7.12 -4.97
CA GLN A 146 11.40 -7.09 -5.97
C GLN A 146 10.99 -7.60 -7.36
N ILE A 147 9.82 -8.22 -7.50
CA ILE A 147 9.30 -8.62 -8.83
C ILE A 147 8.88 -7.37 -9.62
N PHE A 148 8.40 -6.35 -8.90
CA PHE A 148 7.79 -5.16 -9.49
C PHE A 148 8.67 -3.90 -9.32
N LEU A 149 9.55 -3.90 -8.32
CA LEU A 149 10.29 -2.73 -7.87
C LEU A 149 11.79 -3.01 -7.80
N CYS A 150 12.60 -1.96 -7.93
CA CYS A 150 14.03 -2.09 -7.66
C CYS A 150 14.29 -2.42 -6.18
N SER A 151 15.48 -2.94 -5.85
CA SER A 151 15.78 -3.44 -4.50
C SER A 151 15.55 -2.41 -3.39
N ASP A 152 15.88 -1.14 -3.63
CA ASP A 152 15.72 -0.09 -2.62
C ASP A 152 14.27 0.31 -2.42
N GLN A 153 13.48 0.41 -3.50
CA GLN A 153 12.04 0.61 -3.42
C GLN A 153 11.35 -0.57 -2.72
N ALA A 154 11.74 -1.81 -3.02
CA ALA A 154 11.21 -3.00 -2.37
C ALA A 154 11.45 -2.97 -0.85
N LYS A 155 12.68 -2.67 -0.42
CA LYS A 155 13.01 -2.49 1.01
C LYS A 155 12.21 -1.35 1.65
N GLN A 156 12.01 -0.24 0.93
CA GLN A 156 11.24 0.89 1.42
C GLN A 156 9.76 0.52 1.61
N VAL A 157 9.16 -0.21 0.67
CA VAL A 157 7.78 -0.69 0.80
C VAL A 157 7.63 -1.61 2.00
N VAL A 158 8.51 -2.60 2.18
CA VAL A 158 8.45 -3.51 3.34
C VAL A 158 8.57 -2.74 4.66
N ARG A 159 9.42 -1.71 4.74
CA ARG A 159 9.51 -0.82 5.91
C ARG A 159 8.22 -0.03 6.13
N ALA A 160 7.62 0.53 5.07
CA ALA A 160 6.36 1.24 5.17
C ALA A 160 5.21 0.31 5.59
N THR A 161 5.16 -0.92 5.05
CA THR A 161 4.21 -1.96 5.46
C THR A 161 4.34 -2.28 6.95
N SER A 162 5.57 -2.44 7.45
CA SER A 162 5.82 -2.60 8.89
C SER A 162 5.23 -1.46 9.71
N ASP A 163 5.42 -0.22 9.28
CA ASP A 163 4.94 0.97 10.00
C ASP A 163 3.41 1.14 9.92
N ILE A 164 2.79 0.77 8.79
CA ILE A 164 1.31 0.74 8.66
C ILE A 164 0.71 -0.38 9.52
N LEU A 165 1.33 -1.56 9.53
CA LEU A 165 0.87 -2.67 10.39
C LEU A 165 1.06 -2.33 11.86
N TRP A 166 2.10 -1.58 12.23
CA TRP A 166 2.25 -1.10 13.59
C TRP A 166 1.09 -0.15 13.98
N LEU A 167 0.67 0.75 13.09
CA LEU A 167 -0.50 1.60 13.34
C LEU A 167 -1.80 0.83 13.55
N ARG A 168 -1.92 -0.32 12.88
CA ARG A 168 -3.14 -1.13 12.82
C ARG A 168 -2.98 -2.47 13.52
N TRP A 169 -2.02 -2.58 14.44
CA TRP A 169 -1.61 -3.88 14.96
C TRP A 169 -2.72 -4.54 15.78
N GLU A 170 -3.44 -3.76 16.58
CA GLU A 170 -4.63 -4.24 17.31
C GLU A 170 -5.74 -4.76 16.37
N GLU A 171 -5.95 -4.10 15.23
CA GLU A 171 -6.89 -4.59 14.20
C GLU A 171 -6.42 -5.91 13.59
N ALA A 172 -5.10 -6.03 13.35
CA ALA A 172 -4.50 -7.24 12.79
C ALA A 172 -4.63 -8.43 13.76
N LEU A 173 -4.28 -8.22 15.05
CA LEU A 173 -4.42 -9.23 16.10
C LEU A 173 -5.87 -9.64 16.35
N GLY A 174 -6.81 -8.70 16.21
CA GLY A 174 -8.25 -8.99 16.31
C GLY A 174 -8.86 -9.64 15.06
N SER A 175 -8.10 -9.77 13.97
CA SER A 175 -8.57 -10.41 12.74
C SER A 175 -8.50 -11.94 12.84
N ALA A 176 -9.24 -12.63 11.98
CA ALA A 176 -9.22 -14.10 11.92
C ALA A 176 -7.86 -14.67 11.48
N ASP A 177 -7.06 -13.90 10.75
CA ASP A 177 -5.75 -14.29 10.24
C ASP A 177 -4.89 -13.05 9.97
N VAL A 178 -3.81 -12.90 10.75
CA VAL A 178 -2.87 -11.77 10.67
C VAL A 178 -2.15 -11.71 9.32
N GLN A 179 -1.81 -12.87 8.73
CA GLN A 179 -1.17 -12.91 7.41
C GLN A 179 -2.12 -12.40 6.33
N LYS A 180 -3.38 -12.86 6.37
CA LYS A 180 -4.42 -12.42 5.46
C LYS A 180 -4.71 -10.93 5.58
N PHE A 181 -4.64 -10.40 6.80
CA PHE A 181 -4.79 -8.96 7.06
C PHE A 181 -3.59 -8.17 6.52
N ALA A 182 -2.38 -8.69 6.67
CA ALA A 182 -1.14 -8.00 6.33
C ALA A 182 -0.84 -8.00 4.83
N TRP A 183 -1.17 -9.07 4.11
CA TRP A 183 -0.86 -9.21 2.69
C TRP A 183 -1.38 -8.04 1.82
N PRO A 184 -2.66 -7.60 1.94
CA PRO A 184 -3.15 -6.44 1.20
C PRO A 184 -2.39 -5.14 1.50
N VAL A 185 -1.86 -4.97 2.72
CA VAL A 185 -1.08 -3.76 3.09
C VAL A 185 0.25 -3.74 2.33
N LEU A 186 0.94 -4.88 2.25
CA LEU A 186 2.13 -5.01 1.40
C LEU A 186 1.78 -4.77 -0.06
N ARG A 187 0.78 -5.51 -0.57
CA ARG A 187 0.41 -5.51 -1.98
C ARG A 187 0.02 -4.12 -2.46
N ALA A 188 -0.81 -3.40 -1.71
CA ALA A 188 -1.18 -2.03 -2.03
C ALA A 188 0.05 -1.11 -2.09
N GLY A 189 1.01 -1.25 -1.17
CA GLY A 189 2.24 -0.48 -1.16
C GLY A 189 3.17 -0.77 -2.35
N VAL A 190 3.21 -2.04 -2.81
CA VAL A 190 3.92 -2.46 -4.02
C VAL A 190 3.24 -1.86 -5.24
N MET A 191 1.95 -2.14 -5.44
CA MET A 191 1.20 -1.71 -6.63
C MET A 191 1.13 -0.20 -6.76
N ALA A 192 1.04 0.55 -5.67
CA ALA A 192 1.08 2.02 -5.71
C ALA A 192 2.41 2.59 -6.25
N ARG A 193 3.47 1.78 -6.33
CA ARG A 193 4.80 2.15 -6.85
C ARG A 193 5.14 1.44 -8.16
N THR A 194 4.40 0.40 -8.52
CA THR A 194 4.55 -0.28 -9.81
C THR A 194 3.96 0.61 -10.91
N PRO A 195 4.68 0.87 -12.01
CA PRO A 195 4.09 1.47 -13.19
C PRO A 195 2.89 0.64 -13.68
N HIS A 196 1.86 1.30 -14.19
CA HIS A 196 0.69 0.62 -14.74
C HIS A 196 0.46 1.01 -16.19
N ILE A 197 0.20 0.00 -17.03
CA ILE A 197 -0.19 0.16 -18.43
C ILE A 197 -1.60 -0.43 -18.56
N ASP A 198 -2.57 0.36 -19.03
CA ASP A 198 -3.98 -0.03 -19.14
C ASP A 198 -4.58 -0.55 -17.81
N GLY A 199 -4.16 0.03 -16.69
CA GLY A 199 -4.61 -0.37 -15.36
C GLY A 199 -4.02 -1.69 -14.85
N ARG A 200 -2.99 -2.23 -15.54
CA ARG A 200 -2.31 -3.47 -15.15
C ARG A 200 -0.87 -3.21 -14.74
N PRO A 201 -0.34 -3.91 -13.72
CA PRO A 201 1.04 -3.70 -13.27
C PRO A 201 2.02 -4.07 -14.37
N GLU A 202 3.00 -3.21 -14.61
CA GLU A 202 4.07 -3.50 -15.55
C GLU A 202 5.01 -4.56 -14.96
N LEU A 203 5.16 -5.65 -15.70
CA LEU A 203 6.00 -6.80 -15.34
C LEU A 203 7.09 -7.07 -16.40
N VAL A 204 7.07 -6.33 -17.50
CA VAL A 204 7.98 -6.51 -18.64
C VAL A 204 9.46 -6.38 -18.25
N PRO A 205 9.87 -5.47 -17.35
CA PRO A 205 11.27 -5.43 -16.90
C PRO A 205 11.76 -6.76 -16.33
N ALA A 206 10.89 -7.54 -15.67
CA ALA A 206 11.26 -8.84 -15.11
C ALA A 206 11.44 -9.94 -16.19
N ALA A 207 10.96 -9.73 -17.42
CA ALA A 207 11.18 -10.65 -18.54
C ALA A 207 12.66 -10.72 -18.96
N PHE A 208 13.44 -9.66 -18.69
CA PHE A 208 14.87 -9.60 -18.98
C PHE A 208 15.74 -10.33 -17.94
N ASP A 209 15.18 -10.65 -16.77
CA ASP A 209 15.88 -11.31 -15.66
C ASP A 209 15.56 -12.82 -15.58
N THR A 210 15.07 -13.42 -16.67
CA THR A 210 14.71 -14.84 -16.69
C THR A 210 15.95 -15.74 -16.79
N VAL A 211 15.91 -16.87 -16.08
CA VAL A 211 16.99 -17.88 -16.12
C VAL A 211 17.23 -18.40 -17.53
N VAL A 212 16.14 -18.55 -18.32
CA VAL A 212 16.21 -19.03 -19.70
C VAL A 212 16.98 -18.04 -20.58
N LEU A 213 16.67 -16.74 -20.50
CA LEU A 213 17.38 -15.72 -21.27
C LEU A 213 18.88 -15.67 -20.91
N GLY A 214 19.22 -15.82 -19.63
CA GLY A 214 20.61 -15.90 -19.17
C GLY A 214 21.38 -17.13 -19.69
N ALA A 215 20.68 -18.22 -19.99
CA ALA A 215 21.26 -19.45 -20.55
C ALA A 215 21.34 -19.44 -22.09
N THR A 216 20.56 -18.60 -22.77
CA THR A 216 20.56 -18.53 -24.25
C THR A 216 21.82 -17.85 -24.78
N THR A 217 22.59 -18.54 -25.62
CA THR A 217 23.90 -18.07 -26.10
C THR A 217 23.88 -17.48 -27.52
N SER A 218 22.96 -17.93 -28.38
CA SER A 218 22.81 -17.45 -29.75
C SER A 218 22.02 -16.13 -29.83
N GLY A 219 22.44 -15.22 -30.72
CA GLY A 219 21.81 -13.90 -30.89
C GLY A 219 20.35 -13.97 -31.35
N THR A 220 20.03 -14.77 -32.37
CA THR A 220 18.66 -14.92 -32.88
C THR A 220 17.73 -15.58 -31.85
N ALA A 221 18.19 -16.66 -31.21
CA ALA A 221 17.45 -17.34 -30.16
C ALA A 221 17.20 -16.44 -28.92
N ARG A 222 18.11 -15.50 -28.61
CA ARG A 222 17.88 -14.52 -27.53
C ARG A 222 16.74 -13.57 -27.88
N PHE A 223 16.65 -13.10 -29.12
CA PHE A 223 15.57 -12.20 -29.52
C PHE A 223 14.21 -12.89 -29.45
N GLU A 224 14.10 -14.11 -29.98
CA GLU A 224 12.88 -14.92 -29.87
C GLU A 224 12.50 -15.18 -28.40
N GLN A 225 13.48 -15.53 -27.55
CA GLN A 225 13.25 -15.74 -26.13
C GLN A 225 12.77 -14.48 -25.40
N ILE A 226 13.31 -13.30 -25.77
CA ILE A 226 12.86 -12.02 -25.21
C ILE A 226 11.41 -11.77 -25.60
N GLU A 227 11.05 -11.96 -26.89
CA GLU A 227 9.68 -11.76 -27.36
C GLU A 227 8.69 -12.69 -26.66
N GLU A 228 9.01 -13.97 -26.53
CA GLU A 228 8.20 -14.95 -25.80
C GLU A 228 8.06 -14.56 -24.31
N SER A 229 9.16 -14.19 -23.66
CA SER A 229 9.16 -13.78 -22.25
C SER A 229 8.33 -12.50 -22.05
N MET A 230 8.45 -11.52 -22.94
CA MET A 230 7.64 -10.31 -22.90
C MET A 230 6.14 -10.64 -23.06
N GLY A 231 5.80 -11.54 -23.99
CA GLY A 231 4.44 -12.04 -24.17
C GLY A 231 3.87 -12.68 -22.89
N LEU A 232 4.64 -13.58 -22.27
CA LEU A 232 4.27 -14.25 -21.03
C LEU A 232 4.06 -13.27 -19.86
N PHE A 233 5.00 -12.35 -19.62
CA PHE A 233 4.90 -11.40 -18.52
C PHE A 233 3.76 -10.39 -18.72
N LYS A 234 3.44 -10.05 -19.98
CA LYS A 234 2.26 -9.25 -20.34
C LYS A 234 0.94 -10.02 -20.15
N ALA A 235 0.94 -11.34 -20.32
CA ALA A 235 -0.22 -12.17 -19.99
C ALA A 235 -0.38 -12.32 -18.47
N LEU A 236 0.72 -12.54 -17.74
CA LEU A 236 0.74 -12.60 -16.27
C LEU A 236 0.17 -11.32 -15.63
N SER A 237 0.54 -10.13 -16.13
CA SER A 237 0.04 -8.86 -15.57
C SER A 237 -1.47 -8.67 -15.68
N ARG A 238 -2.14 -9.45 -16.54
CA ARG A 238 -3.58 -9.39 -16.76
C ARG A 238 -4.38 -10.38 -15.91
N LEU A 239 -3.71 -11.30 -15.24
CA LEU A 239 -4.36 -12.22 -14.32
C LEU A 239 -5.09 -11.46 -13.21
N PRO A 240 -6.18 -12.01 -12.66
CA PRO A 240 -6.76 -11.55 -11.41
C PRO A 240 -5.71 -11.47 -10.29
N ASP A 241 -5.85 -10.48 -9.40
CA ASP A 241 -4.86 -10.15 -8.37
C ASP A 241 -4.33 -11.37 -7.60
N HIS A 242 -5.24 -12.22 -7.11
CA HIS A 242 -4.85 -13.41 -6.36
C HIS A 242 -4.09 -14.45 -7.21
N GLN A 243 -4.47 -14.59 -8.48
CA GLN A 243 -3.78 -15.49 -9.41
C GLN A 243 -2.39 -14.96 -9.74
N LEU A 244 -2.25 -13.66 -10.00
CA LEU A 244 -0.96 -13.02 -10.21
C LEU A 244 -0.04 -13.22 -8.99
N ASP A 245 -0.55 -12.98 -7.78
CA ASP A 245 0.22 -13.12 -6.54
C ASP A 245 0.76 -14.56 -6.36
N VAL A 246 -0.10 -15.56 -6.60
CA VAL A 246 0.29 -16.98 -6.56
C VAL A 246 1.33 -17.30 -7.62
N MET A 247 1.13 -16.88 -8.87
CA MET A 247 2.09 -17.12 -9.95
C MET A 247 3.44 -16.46 -9.68
N ALA A 248 3.42 -15.23 -9.16
CA ALA A 248 4.59 -14.45 -8.83
C ALA A 248 5.44 -15.11 -7.73
N LEU A 249 4.81 -15.53 -6.63
CA LEU A 249 5.54 -16.19 -5.53
C LEU A 249 6.03 -17.58 -5.92
N LYS A 250 5.20 -18.37 -6.61
CA LYS A 250 5.49 -19.76 -6.95
C LYS A 250 6.54 -19.88 -8.05
N TYR A 251 6.36 -19.17 -9.17
CA TYR A 251 7.19 -19.33 -10.35
C TYR A 251 8.31 -18.32 -10.48
N LEU A 252 8.06 -17.05 -10.11
CA LEU A 252 9.11 -16.02 -10.20
C LEU A 252 10.03 -16.00 -8.97
N ARG A 253 9.58 -16.57 -7.84
CA ARG A 253 10.38 -16.67 -6.60
C ARG A 253 10.61 -18.09 -6.11
N GLY A 254 10.10 -19.11 -6.80
CA GLY A 254 10.39 -20.52 -6.54
C GLY A 254 9.86 -21.03 -5.20
N MET A 255 8.78 -20.44 -4.67
CA MET A 255 8.17 -20.90 -3.42
C MET A 255 7.26 -22.12 -3.65
N ASP A 256 7.22 -23.04 -2.70
CA ASP A 256 6.25 -24.14 -2.71
C ASP A 256 4.84 -23.67 -2.32
N ASP A 257 3.82 -24.50 -2.61
CA ASP A 257 2.41 -24.15 -2.37
C ASP A 257 2.10 -23.83 -0.90
N GLY A 258 2.77 -24.50 0.05
CA GLY A 258 2.56 -24.28 1.48
C GLY A 258 3.13 -22.94 1.90
N ALA A 259 4.36 -22.63 1.51
CA ALA A 259 4.98 -21.34 1.77
C ALA A 259 4.19 -20.18 1.13
N VAL A 260 3.60 -20.39 -0.06
CA VAL A 260 2.71 -19.40 -0.69
C VAL A 260 1.43 -19.22 0.13
N ALA A 261 0.81 -20.32 0.58
CA ALA A 261 -0.39 -20.27 1.40
C ALA A 261 -0.17 -19.49 2.71
N ASP A 262 0.95 -19.76 3.40
CA ASP A 262 1.33 -19.12 4.66
C ASP A 262 1.58 -17.62 4.50
N VAL A 263 2.28 -17.21 3.42
CA VAL A 263 2.60 -15.79 3.17
C VAL A 263 1.36 -14.98 2.77
N LEU A 264 0.43 -15.59 2.03
CA LEU A 264 -0.80 -14.95 1.58
C LEU A 264 -1.91 -14.96 2.65
N GLY A 265 -1.79 -15.81 3.67
CA GLY A 265 -2.87 -16.05 4.65
C GLY A 265 -4.11 -16.66 4.00
N VAL A 266 -3.92 -17.67 3.14
CA VAL A 266 -5.00 -18.34 2.42
C VAL A 266 -4.87 -19.86 2.52
N PRO A 267 -5.97 -20.63 2.41
CA PRO A 267 -5.88 -22.08 2.41
C PRO A 267 -5.06 -22.62 1.24
N LEU A 268 -4.32 -23.72 1.44
CA LEU A 268 -3.55 -24.42 0.40
C LEU A 268 -4.39 -24.75 -0.85
N ALA A 269 -5.66 -25.11 -0.65
CA ALA A 269 -6.59 -25.39 -1.74
C ALA A 269 -6.84 -24.16 -2.64
N ALA A 270 -6.83 -22.94 -2.07
CA ALA A 270 -6.98 -21.70 -2.81
C ALA A 270 -5.74 -21.39 -3.66
N VAL A 271 -4.53 -21.66 -3.15
CA VAL A 271 -3.29 -21.56 -3.94
C VAL A 271 -3.34 -22.50 -5.13
N ARG A 272 -3.71 -23.76 -4.90
CA ARG A 272 -3.79 -24.77 -5.96
C ARG A 272 -4.85 -24.46 -7.01
N SER A 273 -6.00 -23.92 -6.60
CA SER A 273 -7.03 -23.52 -7.56
C SER A 273 -6.58 -22.30 -8.37
N ALA A 274 -6.02 -21.27 -7.72
CA ALA A 274 -5.47 -20.09 -8.38
C ALA A 274 -4.39 -20.45 -9.41
N ASP A 275 -3.45 -21.34 -9.06
CA ASP A 275 -2.42 -21.85 -9.98
C ASP A 275 -3.03 -22.54 -11.21
N ARG A 276 -4.01 -23.44 -11.02
CA ARG A 276 -4.68 -24.12 -12.13
C ARG A 276 -5.42 -23.15 -13.06
N TYR A 277 -6.16 -22.21 -12.50
CA TYR A 277 -6.91 -21.23 -13.30
C TYR A 277 -5.99 -20.24 -14.02
N ALA A 278 -4.91 -19.81 -13.36
CA ALA A 278 -3.90 -18.95 -13.96
C ALA A 278 -3.27 -19.65 -15.18
N LYS A 279 -2.80 -20.89 -15.02
CA LYS A 279 -2.22 -21.67 -16.13
C LYS A 279 -3.19 -21.83 -17.29
N ARG A 280 -4.44 -22.16 -17.02
CA ARG A 280 -5.47 -22.26 -18.06
C ARG A 280 -5.63 -20.95 -18.83
N SER A 281 -5.77 -19.84 -18.11
CA SER A 281 -5.90 -18.50 -18.72
C SER A 281 -4.67 -18.13 -19.55
N LEU A 282 -3.47 -18.46 -19.08
CA LEU A 282 -2.23 -18.23 -19.82
C LEU A 282 -2.16 -19.10 -21.08
N THR A 283 -2.51 -20.38 -21.00
CA THR A 283 -2.57 -21.27 -22.18
C THR A 283 -3.57 -20.78 -23.21
N GLU A 284 -4.75 -20.33 -22.79
CA GLU A 284 -5.76 -19.75 -23.70
C GLU A 284 -5.29 -18.43 -24.35
N THR A 285 -4.46 -17.65 -23.65
CA THR A 285 -3.98 -16.35 -24.15
C THR A 285 -2.74 -16.47 -25.03
N LEU A 286 -1.86 -17.44 -24.74
CA LEU A 286 -0.54 -17.60 -25.37
C LEU A 286 -0.49 -18.78 -26.36
N GLY A 287 -1.49 -19.65 -26.36
CA GLY A 287 -1.56 -20.77 -27.29
C GLY A 287 -1.60 -20.30 -28.75
N PRO A 288 -1.13 -21.11 -29.70
CA PRO A 288 -1.25 -20.76 -31.12
C PRO A 288 -2.72 -20.53 -31.45
N HIS A 289 -3.05 -19.34 -31.96
CA HIS A 289 -4.35 -19.11 -32.56
C HIS A 289 -4.42 -20.00 -33.81
N ASP A 290 -5.27 -21.03 -33.81
CA ASP A 290 -5.63 -21.71 -35.05
C ASP A 290 -6.19 -20.64 -36.01
N PRO A 291 -5.58 -20.43 -37.20
CA PRO A 291 -6.21 -19.59 -38.21
C PRO A 291 -7.57 -20.21 -38.57
N PRO A 292 -8.64 -19.40 -38.76
CA PRO A 292 -9.94 -19.92 -39.15
C PRO A 292 -9.77 -20.77 -40.41
N GLY A 293 -10.16 -22.04 -40.29
CA GLY A 293 -9.77 -23.11 -41.20
C GLY A 293 -9.91 -22.75 -42.68
N GLU A 294 -8.86 -23.10 -43.43
CA GLU A 294 -8.99 -23.35 -44.85
C GLU A 294 -10.09 -24.39 -45.04
N THR A 295 -11.22 -23.95 -45.60
CA THR A 295 -12.24 -24.85 -46.16
C THR A 295 -11.57 -25.77 -47.17
N PRO A 296 -11.71 -27.10 -47.05
CA PRO A 296 -11.28 -28.02 -48.09
C PRO A 296 -12.11 -27.77 -49.35
N GLN A 297 -11.42 -27.91 -50.49
CA GLN A 297 -11.87 -27.67 -51.87
C GLN A 297 -13.23 -28.27 -52.22
#